data_AF-A0A1T2KUF2-F1
#
_entry.id   AF-A0A1T2KUF2-F1
#
_cell.length_a   1.000
_cell.length_b   1.000
_cell.length_c   1.000
_cell.angle_alpha   90.00
_cell.angle_beta   90.00
_cell.angle_gamma   90.00
#
_symmetry.space_group_name_H-M   'P 1'
#
loop_
_entity.id
_entity.type
_entity.pdbx_description
1 polymer ?
#
loop_
_entity_poly.entity_id
_entity_poly.type
_entity_poly.pdbx_seq_one_letter_code
_entity_poly.pdbx_strand_id
1 'polypeptide(L)'
;MSFLSESLKEVAIPDSLLVFKEAFNQVAVQKVYFSECRPVAAYHTEDAPVEISVPNQGNEYIDLQRSRLYVKARILKADGSVLGKDEKTGIINLPLQSLWSQIDVYA
;
A
#
# COMPACT_ATOMS: atom_id res chain seq x y z
N MET A 1 8.72 11.25 10.44
CA MET A 1 7.63 12.24 10.50
C MET A 1 7.07 12.38 9.09
N SER A 2 6.04 11.59 8.75
CA SER A 2 5.38 11.71 7.44
C SER A 2 4.40 12.87 7.52
N PHE A 3 4.68 13.93 6.77
CA PHE A 3 3.72 14.99 6.53
C PHE A 3 2.54 14.38 5.78
N LEU A 4 1.40 14.24 6.45
CA LEU A 4 0.15 13.92 5.76
C LEU A 4 -0.17 15.12 4.87
N SER A 5 -0.26 14.88 3.56
CA SER A 5 -0.83 15.83 2.60
C SER A 5 -2.19 16.33 3.13
N GLU A 6 -2.48 17.62 2.96
CA GLU A 6 -3.76 18.20 3.39
C GLU A 6 -4.99 17.47 2.82
N SER A 7 -4.83 16.78 1.68
CA SER A 7 -5.86 15.94 1.07
C SER A 7 -6.30 14.73 1.91
N LEU A 8 -5.56 14.37 2.97
CA LEU A 8 -5.80 13.19 3.80
C LEU A 8 -6.52 13.50 5.12
N LYS A 9 -6.79 14.78 5.44
CA LYS A 9 -7.41 15.18 6.72
C LYS A 9 -8.87 14.73 6.86
N GLU A 10 -9.55 14.42 5.76
CA GLU A 10 -10.99 14.13 5.76
C GLU A 10 -11.35 12.63 5.79
N VAL A 11 -10.39 11.72 5.69
CA VAL A 11 -10.64 10.30 5.33
C VAL A 11 -11.20 9.46 6.49
N ALA A 12 -11.39 10.03 7.68
CA ALA A 12 -11.83 9.29 8.86
C ALA A 12 -12.82 10.07 9.75
N ILE A 13 -13.43 11.15 9.25
CA ILE A 13 -14.46 11.88 10.00
C ILE A 13 -15.81 11.22 9.67
N PRO A 14 -16.54 10.68 10.66
CA PRO A 14 -17.91 10.21 10.46
C PRO A 14 -18.76 11.33 9.85
N ASP A 15 -19.55 11.02 8.82
CA ASP A 15 -20.46 12.00 8.19
C ASP A 15 -21.42 12.64 9.20
N SER A 16 -21.77 11.93 10.28
CA SER A 16 -22.58 12.44 11.39
C SER A 16 -21.94 13.61 12.15
N LEU A 17 -20.64 13.87 11.96
CA LEU A 17 -19.90 14.96 12.59
C LEU A 17 -19.59 16.12 11.61
N LEU A 18 -20.00 16.02 10.34
CA LEU A 18 -19.72 17.00 9.28
C LEU A 18 -20.93 17.89 8.99
N VAL A 19 -21.38 18.65 10.00
CA VAL A 19 -22.63 19.45 9.99
C VAL A 19 -22.62 20.63 9.00
N PHE A 20 -21.44 21.09 8.56
CA PHE A 20 -21.29 22.28 7.70
C PHE A 20 -20.58 22.01 6.38
N LYS A 21 -20.48 20.74 5.96
CA LYS A 21 -19.86 20.40 4.67
C LYS A 21 -20.86 20.68 3.54
N GLU A 22 -20.36 21.23 2.44
CA GLU A 22 -21.14 21.35 1.20
C GLU A 22 -21.67 19.97 0.80
N ALA A 23 -22.96 19.88 0.46
CA ALA A 23 -23.56 18.60 0.10
C ALA A 23 -22.80 18.02 -1.10
N PHE A 24 -22.21 16.83 -0.91
CA PHE A 24 -21.59 16.13 -2.03
C PHE A 24 -22.65 15.94 -3.13
N ASN A 25 -22.38 16.44 -4.32
CA ASN A 25 -23.17 16.19 -5.53
C ASN A 25 -23.12 14.72 -5.98
N GLN A 26 -22.40 13.87 -5.24
CA GLN A 26 -22.24 12.44 -5.49
C GLN A 26 -22.83 11.65 -4.32
N VAL A 27 -24.06 11.14 -4.51
CA VAL A 27 -24.92 10.53 -3.47
C VAL A 27 -24.56 9.06 -3.13
N ALA A 28 -23.44 8.52 -3.62
CA ALA A 28 -23.27 7.06 -3.70
C ALA A 28 -22.25 6.41 -2.74
N VAL A 29 -21.34 7.16 -2.09
CA VAL A 29 -20.28 6.54 -1.26
C VAL A 29 -20.71 6.50 0.20
N GLN A 30 -21.12 5.32 0.68
CA GLN A 30 -21.57 5.13 2.06
C GLN A 30 -20.43 5.02 3.08
N LYS A 31 -19.27 4.50 2.66
CA LYS A 31 -18.13 4.24 3.55
C LYS A 31 -16.85 4.16 2.75
N VAL A 32 -15.77 4.72 3.32
CA VAL A 32 -14.40 4.51 2.86
C VAL A 32 -13.66 3.75 3.94
N TYR A 33 -12.93 2.70 3.57
CA TYR A 33 -12.17 1.90 4.51
C TYR A 33 -10.95 1.25 3.84
N PHE A 34 -9.98 0.84 4.65
CA PHE A 34 -8.84 0.07 4.18
C PHE A 34 -9.12 -1.43 4.35
N SER A 35 -8.93 -2.20 3.27
CA SER A 35 -8.95 -3.65 3.30
C SER A 35 -7.52 -4.17 3.25
N GLU A 36 -7.12 -4.99 4.23
CA GLU A 36 -5.80 -5.63 4.23
C GLU A 36 -5.85 -6.92 3.40
N CYS A 37 -5.17 -6.93 2.26
CA CYS A 37 -5.02 -8.13 1.42
C CYS A 37 -3.64 -8.76 1.65
N ARG A 38 -3.61 -10.06 1.91
CA ARG A 38 -2.35 -10.83 2.04
C ARG A 38 -2.01 -11.49 0.70
N PRO A 39 -0.72 -11.78 0.44
CA PRO A 39 -0.34 -12.58 -0.72
C PRO A 39 -1.05 -13.94 -0.73
N VAL A 40 -1.40 -14.43 -1.91
CA VAL A 40 -2.12 -15.71 -2.09
C VAL A 40 -1.26 -16.90 -1.69
N ALA A 41 0.04 -16.82 -1.96
CA ALA A 41 1.01 -17.86 -1.63
C ALA A 41 2.17 -17.28 -0.79
N ALA A 42 2.79 -18.16 0.00
CA ALA A 42 4.05 -17.84 0.67
C ALA A 42 5.21 -17.78 -0.34
N TYR A 43 6.20 -16.94 -0.05
CA TYR A 43 7.41 -16.81 -0.87
C TYR A 43 8.15 -18.15 -0.91
N HIS A 44 8.05 -18.88 -2.02
CA HIS A 44 8.55 -20.26 -2.11
C HIS A 44 9.68 -20.48 -3.12
N THR A 45 10.03 -19.48 -3.94
CA THR A 45 11.10 -19.59 -4.94
C THR A 45 11.56 -18.21 -5.43
N GLU A 46 12.83 -18.08 -5.85
CA GLU A 46 13.44 -16.81 -6.28
C GLU A 46 12.75 -16.16 -7.48
N ASP A 47 12.07 -16.94 -8.32
CA ASP A 47 11.45 -16.48 -9.58
C ASP A 47 9.91 -16.47 -9.56
N ALA A 48 9.27 -16.80 -8.44
CA ALA A 48 7.81 -16.84 -8.39
C ALA A 48 7.24 -15.43 -8.18
N PRO A 49 6.23 -15.01 -8.98
CA PRO A 49 5.60 -13.71 -8.79
C PRO A 49 4.82 -13.65 -7.47
N VAL A 50 4.82 -12.47 -6.84
CA VAL A 50 3.99 -12.22 -5.66
C VAL A 50 2.59 -11.83 -6.11
N GLU A 51 1.64 -12.75 -5.95
CA GLU A 51 0.24 -12.51 -6.33
C GLU A 51 -0.57 -12.04 -5.11
N ILE A 52 -1.31 -10.95 -5.30
CA ILE A 52 -2.24 -10.39 -4.31
C ILE A 52 -3.62 -10.31 -4.96
N SER A 53 -4.56 -11.09 -4.45
CA SER A 53 -5.96 -11.02 -4.87
C SER A 53 -6.68 -9.97 -4.03
N VAL A 54 -7.20 -8.93 -4.68
CA VAL A 54 -8.07 -7.92 -4.06
C VAL A 54 -9.51 -8.28 -4.39
N PRO A 55 -10.31 -8.79 -3.42
CA PRO A 55 -11.66 -9.22 -3.70
C PRO A 55 -12.55 -8.02 -4.05
N ASN A 56 -13.34 -8.15 -5.11
CA ASN A 56 -14.35 -7.17 -5.48
C ASN A 56 -15.70 -7.57 -4.86
N GLN A 57 -16.21 -6.77 -3.91
CA GLN A 57 -17.52 -6.99 -3.28
C GLN A 57 -18.66 -6.28 -4.04
N GLY A 58 -18.59 -6.24 -5.37
CA GLY A 58 -19.68 -5.88 -6.29
C GLY A 58 -20.04 -4.39 -6.40
N ASN A 59 -20.08 -3.67 -5.27
CA ASN A 59 -20.42 -2.25 -5.20
C ASN A 59 -19.27 -1.39 -4.62
N GLU A 60 -18.07 -1.97 -4.52
CA GLU A 60 -16.91 -1.32 -3.94
C GLU A 60 -15.97 -0.83 -5.04
N TYR A 61 -15.47 0.39 -4.87
CA TYR A 61 -14.45 0.97 -5.74
C TYR A 61 -13.10 0.95 -5.05
N ILE A 62 -12.06 0.54 -5.78
CA ILE A 62 -10.68 0.56 -5.28
C ILE A 62 -10.06 1.91 -5.63
N ASP A 63 -9.64 2.64 -4.60
CA ASP A 63 -8.85 3.86 -4.76
C ASP A 63 -7.36 3.48 -4.89
N LEU A 64 -6.86 3.47 -6.13
CA LEU A 64 -5.45 3.16 -6.42
C LEU A 64 -4.48 4.21 -5.87
N GLN A 65 -4.90 5.48 -5.75
CA GLN A 65 -4.04 6.54 -5.22
C GLN A 65 -3.78 6.35 -3.72
N ARG A 66 -4.78 5.83 -2.99
CA ARG A 66 -4.68 5.57 -1.55
C ARG A 66 -4.26 4.14 -1.22
N SER A 67 -4.18 3.27 -2.22
CA SER A 67 -3.68 1.91 -2.06
C SER A 67 -2.19 1.92 -1.69
N ARG A 68 -1.79 1.04 -0.78
CA ARG A 68 -0.41 0.95 -0.27
C ARG A 68 0.06 -0.49 -0.30
N LEU A 69 1.27 -0.70 -0.80
CA LEU A 69 1.95 -2.00 -0.70
C LEU A 69 2.88 -1.99 0.51
N TYR A 70 2.67 -2.91 1.44
CA TYR A 70 3.51 -3.08 2.61
C TYR A 70 4.55 -4.17 2.37
N VAL A 71 5.84 -3.82 2.43
CA VAL A 71 6.95 -4.76 2.24
C VAL A 71 7.85 -4.75 3.47
N LYS A 72 8.13 -5.95 3.99
CA LYS A 72 9.13 -6.18 5.04
C LYS A 72 10.35 -6.84 4.42
N ALA A 73 11.46 -6.12 4.34
CA ALA A 73 12.71 -6.60 3.77
C ALA A 73 13.86 -6.52 4.78
N ARG A 74 14.92 -7.30 4.53
CA ARG A 74 16.20 -7.25 5.26
C ARG A 74 17.32 -6.98 4.26
N ILE A 75 18.20 -6.04 4.58
CA ILE A 75 19.39 -5.75 3.77
C ILE A 75 20.49 -6.73 4.18
N LEU A 76 21.07 -7.39 3.19
CA LEU A 76 22.20 -8.32 3.32
C LEU A 76 23.35 -7.84 2.43
N LYS A 77 24.55 -8.36 2.68
CA LYS A 77 25.68 -8.19 1.77
C LYS A 77 25.48 -9.03 0.50
N ALA A 78 26.29 -8.76 -0.53
CA ALA A 78 26.24 -9.51 -1.79
C ALA A 78 26.51 -11.02 -1.61
N ASP A 79 27.23 -11.39 -0.56
CA ASP A 79 27.51 -12.79 -0.19
C ASP A 79 26.42 -13.44 0.69
N GLY A 80 25.32 -12.72 0.96
CA GLY A 80 24.21 -13.17 1.81
C GLY A 80 24.46 -13.02 3.32
N SER A 81 25.63 -12.53 3.75
CA SER A 81 25.92 -12.32 5.16
C SER A 81 25.20 -11.08 5.74
N VAL A 82 25.01 -11.08 7.06
CA VAL A 82 24.35 -9.99 7.79
C VAL A 82 25.28 -8.78 7.89
N LEU A 83 24.71 -7.58 7.80
CA LEU A 83 25.44 -6.32 8.01
C LEU A 83 26.02 -6.25 9.43
N GLY A 84 27.23 -5.69 9.54
CA GLY A 84 27.83 -5.40 10.83
C GLY A 84 27.08 -4.27 11.57
N LYS A 85 27.18 -4.23 12.90
CA LYS A 85 26.45 -3.29 13.76
C LYS A 85 26.65 -1.81 13.38
N ASP A 86 27.84 -1.45 12.90
CA ASP A 86 28.23 -0.07 12.60
C ASP A 86 28.43 0.17 11.08
N GLU A 87 27.96 -0.76 10.25
CA GLU A 87 28.11 -0.69 8.80
C GLU A 87 27.05 0.26 8.22
N LYS A 88 27.51 1.33 7.56
CA LYS A 88 26.62 2.34 6.97
C LYS A 88 25.98 1.76 5.71
N THR A 89 24.68 1.47 5.80
CA THR A 89 23.85 1.11 4.65
C THR A 89 22.70 2.10 4.49
N GLY A 90 22.14 2.16 3.28
CA GLY A 90 21.00 3.01 2.96
C GLY A 90 20.26 2.49 1.74
N ILE A 91 18.98 2.82 1.70
CA ILE A 91 18.17 2.66 0.49
C ILE A 91 18.40 3.86 -0.43
N ILE A 92 18.50 3.61 -1.73
CA ILE A 92 18.46 4.67 -2.74
C ILE A 92 17.01 5.11 -2.97
N ASN A 93 16.82 6.13 -3.82
CA ASN A 93 15.49 6.63 -4.16
C ASN A 93 14.59 5.51 -4.69
N LEU A 94 13.31 5.56 -4.32
CA LEU A 94 12.25 4.66 -4.81
C LEU A 94 12.51 3.16 -4.54
N PRO A 95 12.86 2.76 -3.30
CA PRO A 95 13.22 1.38 -3.00
C PRO A 95 12.08 0.40 -3.30
N LEU A 96 10.83 0.81 -3.11
CA LEU A 96 9.68 -0.04 -3.33
C LEU A 96 9.46 -0.31 -4.82
N GLN A 97 9.68 0.70 -5.67
CA GLN A 97 9.54 0.59 -7.11
C GLN A 97 10.69 -0.20 -7.72
N SER A 98 11.90 -0.07 -7.16
CA SER A 98 13.09 -0.77 -7.64
C SER A 98 13.21 -2.22 -7.15
N LEU A 99 12.31 -2.69 -6.27
CA LEU A 99 12.32 -4.09 -5.78
C LEU A 99 11.77 -5.09 -6.80
N TRP A 100 10.99 -4.64 -7.78
CA TRP A 100 10.25 -5.51 -8.70
C TRP A 100 10.74 -5.29 -10.13
N SER A 101 10.98 -6.36 -10.86
CA SER A 101 11.32 -6.30 -12.29
C SER A 101 10.10 -6.00 -13.16
N GLN A 102 8.91 -6.42 -12.73
CA GLN A 102 7.64 -6.25 -13.42
C GLN A 102 6.49 -6.20 -12.41
N ILE A 103 5.46 -5.41 -12.73
CA ILE A 103 4.20 -5.34 -11.97
C ILE A 103 3.07 -5.34 -12.99
N ASP A 104 2.21 -6.36 -12.92
CA ASP A 104 1.03 -6.49 -13.77
C ASP A 104 -0.24 -6.31 -12.94
N VAL A 105 -1.27 -5.72 -13.55
CA VAL A 105 -2.60 -5.59 -12.97
C VAL A 105 -3.58 -6.33 -13.88
N TYR A 106 -4.24 -7.34 -13.32
CA TYR A 106 -5.27 -8.12 -13.99
C TYR A 106 -6.64 -7.66 -13.49
N ALA A 107 -7.58 -7.46 -14.41
CA ALA A 107 -8.96 -7.05 -14.13
C ALA A 107 -9.93 -8.21 -14.37
#